data_AF-A0A9P7MC64-F1
#
_entry.id   AF-A0A9P7MC64-F1
#
_cell.length_a   1.000
_cell.length_b   1.000
_cell.length_c   1.000
_cell.angle_alpha   90.00
_cell.angle_beta   90.00
_cell.angle_gamma   90.00
#
_symmetry.space_group_name_H-M   'P 1'
#
loop_
_entity.id
_entity.type
_entity.pdbx_description
1 polymer ?
#
loop_
_entity_poly.entity_id
_entity_poly.type
_entity_poly.pdbx_seq_one_letter_code
_entity_poly.pdbx_strand_id
1 'polypeptide(L)'
;MLESVASIQEAQKAEQEMNTPVQVMGKRKRSPSTTPDVAEKMAPTRASLHSSCSSRSPHSLQNLPLELLESIFLYSKNFALPRSSPLLGAKLSGKATLVRLFMVAFHDTWDQCFGISAHRASEPRFSEFLKSDASLQSDLLSMPWVNIDVILEAQQTWADKHAQGRCYRHYEYEGSDVRNLYEKNVHARDRYLQHVRQHEEKTWKFDARACFEADYERAIQLSPTPEFFLQNSLWGSIDVHPSVKMPMHLCTGPWDEEMKRRLFWIVRAGVLVADCGVKNQGKAWQVRLVTLDATVISSEKPDPLLIKCLVGPMMLEDMPPDIAHNRLVKLCRRIRRGGDTPDIRELLQYLVREIHRDQQSSEDPDYDDEDLDDESYDKLYNELVDESHEKLVYGIVD
;
A
#
# COMPACT_ATOMS: atom_id res chain seq x y z
N MET A 1 -25.76 -8.82 4.08
CA MET A 1 -24.92 -8.78 5.31
C MET A 1 -24.25 -10.11 5.60
N LEU A 2 -24.93 -11.26 5.54
CA LEU A 2 -24.31 -12.57 5.81
C LEU A 2 -23.28 -13.02 4.73
N GLU A 3 -23.52 -12.70 3.45
CA GLU A 3 -22.57 -13.03 2.36
C GLU A 3 -21.26 -12.22 2.41
N SER A 4 -21.31 -10.99 2.96
CA SER A 4 -20.13 -10.14 3.12
C SER A 4 -19.20 -10.63 4.24
N VAL A 5 -19.74 -11.33 5.24
CA VAL A 5 -18.96 -11.91 6.34
C VAL A 5 -18.23 -13.18 5.89
N ALA A 6 -18.84 -13.96 5.00
CA ALA A 6 -18.21 -15.17 4.44
C ALA A 6 -16.97 -14.84 3.60
N SER A 7 -17.02 -13.78 2.78
CA SER A 7 -15.88 -13.35 1.97
C SER A 7 -14.70 -12.82 2.79
N ILE A 8 -14.97 -12.15 3.92
CA ILE A 8 -13.92 -11.68 4.85
C ILE A 8 -13.31 -12.86 5.61
N GLN A 9 -14.09 -13.88 5.97
CA GLN A 9 -13.59 -15.08 6.65
C GLN A 9 -12.72 -15.96 5.73
N GLU A 10 -13.01 -16.04 4.44
CA GLU A 10 -12.15 -16.75 3.47
C GLU A 10 -10.80 -16.06 3.27
N ALA A 11 -10.77 -14.73 3.26
CA ALA A 11 -9.53 -13.96 3.18
C ALA A 11 -8.66 -14.13 4.46
N GLN A 12 -9.29 -14.13 5.65
CA GLN A 12 -8.58 -14.36 6.92
C GLN A 12 -8.08 -15.81 7.06
N LYS A 13 -8.80 -16.79 6.50
CA LYS A 13 -8.38 -18.20 6.49
C LYS A 13 -7.17 -18.42 5.58
N ALA A 14 -7.10 -17.74 4.45
CA ALA A 14 -5.94 -17.79 3.54
C ALA A 14 -4.67 -17.18 4.19
N GLU A 15 -4.79 -16.14 5.02
CA GLU A 15 -3.67 -15.59 5.80
C GLU A 15 -3.18 -16.54 6.90
N GLN A 16 -4.07 -17.34 7.49
CA GLN A 16 -3.72 -18.28 8.55
C GLN A 16 -2.99 -19.53 8.03
N GLU A 17 -3.36 -20.06 6.87
CA GLU A 17 -2.72 -21.23 6.28
C GLU A 17 -1.28 -20.93 5.80
N MET A 18 -0.97 -19.68 5.46
CA MET A 18 0.35 -19.27 4.99
C MET A 18 1.40 -19.10 6.12
N ASN A 19 0.98 -19.12 7.40
CA ASN A 19 1.82 -18.80 8.55
C ASN A 19 2.04 -19.96 9.54
N THR A 20 1.80 -21.22 9.15
CA THR A 20 2.00 -22.34 10.07
C THR A 20 3.48 -22.79 10.09
N PRO A 21 4.21 -22.66 11.22
CA PRO A 21 5.56 -23.19 11.32
C PRO A 21 5.50 -24.70 11.59
N VAL A 22 6.31 -25.45 10.83
CA VAL A 22 6.55 -26.88 11.00
C VAL A 22 7.05 -27.16 12.42
N GLN A 23 6.19 -27.70 13.28
CA GLN A 23 6.58 -28.13 14.63
C GLN A 23 7.29 -29.48 14.57
N VAL A 24 8.61 -29.46 14.76
CA VAL A 24 9.43 -30.64 15.01
C VAL A 24 9.20 -31.12 16.44
N MET A 25 8.56 -32.28 16.56
CA MET A 25 8.11 -32.89 17.81
C MET A 25 9.27 -33.66 18.50
N GLY A 26 10.03 -32.98 19.36
CA GLY A 26 11.07 -33.59 20.20
C GLY A 26 10.52 -34.17 21.50
N LYS A 27 10.39 -35.50 21.58
CA LYS A 27 10.00 -36.25 22.80
C LYS A 27 11.18 -36.34 23.79
N ARG A 28 11.05 -35.82 25.01
CA ARG A 28 11.88 -36.24 26.16
C ARG A 28 11.01 -36.45 27.40
N LYS A 29 10.88 -37.74 27.77
CA LYS A 29 10.20 -38.25 28.97
C LYS A 29 10.99 -37.88 30.23
N ARG A 30 10.30 -37.40 31.27
CA ARG A 30 10.77 -37.32 32.65
C ARG A 30 9.99 -38.32 33.50
N SER A 31 10.73 -39.02 34.35
CA SER A 31 10.33 -40.13 35.22
C SER A 31 9.58 -39.68 36.48
N PRO A 32 8.90 -40.61 37.19
CA PRO A 32 8.61 -40.48 38.61
C PRO A 32 9.47 -41.42 39.48
N SER A 33 9.49 -41.04 40.75
CA SER A 33 10.26 -41.47 41.93
C SER A 33 9.97 -42.88 42.49
N THR A 34 10.97 -43.46 43.16
CA THR A 34 10.79 -44.36 44.33
C THR A 34 11.96 -44.19 45.33
N THR A 35 11.63 -44.32 46.62
CA THR A 35 12.34 -44.02 47.89
C THR A 35 13.31 -45.14 48.37
N PRO A 36 13.67 -45.27 49.67
CA PRO A 36 14.90 -44.80 50.32
C PRO A 36 15.79 -45.94 50.91
N ASP A 37 17.03 -45.68 51.35
CA ASP A 37 17.56 -46.10 52.69
C ASP A 37 19.04 -45.78 52.98
N VAL A 38 19.27 -45.37 54.24
CA VAL A 38 20.33 -45.75 55.22
C VAL A 38 21.83 -45.46 55.00
N ALA A 39 22.36 -44.66 55.97
CA ALA A 39 23.69 -44.67 56.65
C ALA A 39 24.99 -44.56 55.80
N GLU A 40 26.14 -44.07 56.25
CA GLU A 40 26.69 -43.56 57.52
C GLU A 40 27.97 -42.76 57.16
N LYS A 41 28.39 -41.83 58.04
CA LYS A 41 29.74 -41.26 58.29
C LYS A 41 30.84 -41.29 57.19
N MET A 42 31.47 -40.13 56.93
CA MET A 42 32.87 -39.81 57.34
C MET A 42 33.40 -38.49 56.72
N ALA A 43 33.92 -37.64 57.61
CA ALA A 43 35.04 -36.69 57.51
C ALA A 43 35.04 -35.51 56.50
N PRO A 44 35.62 -34.34 56.89
CA PRO A 44 35.59 -33.10 56.11
C PRO A 44 36.83 -32.97 55.20
N THR A 45 36.61 -32.85 53.89
CA THR A 45 37.70 -32.59 52.92
C THR A 45 37.81 -31.09 52.62
N ARG A 46 39.04 -30.63 52.81
CA ARG A 46 39.56 -29.27 52.68
C ARG A 46 39.22 -28.59 51.35
N ALA A 47 38.92 -27.30 51.48
CA ALA A 47 39.20 -26.19 50.57
C ALA A 47 39.81 -26.57 49.20
N SER A 48 39.00 -26.42 48.15
CA SER A 48 39.48 -26.10 46.80
C SER A 48 39.02 -24.67 46.49
N LEU A 49 39.89 -23.72 46.84
CA LEU A 49 39.94 -22.41 46.20
C LEU A 49 40.51 -22.59 44.78
N HIS A 50 40.14 -21.69 43.86
CA HIS A 50 40.43 -21.66 42.42
C HIS A 50 39.40 -22.45 41.57
N SER A 51 38.32 -21.83 41.10
CA SER A 51 38.39 -20.74 40.13
C SER A 51 37.19 -19.80 40.29
N SER A 52 37.44 -18.62 40.87
CA SER A 52 36.65 -17.44 40.52
C SER A 52 36.98 -17.04 39.09
N CYS A 53 36.50 -17.81 38.13
CA CYS A 53 36.25 -17.28 36.80
C CYS A 53 35.14 -16.25 37.01
N SER A 54 35.57 -14.99 37.14
CA SER A 54 34.72 -13.81 37.04
C SER A 54 33.73 -14.06 35.91
N SER A 55 32.49 -14.36 36.28
CA SER A 55 31.33 -14.32 35.42
C SER A 55 31.13 -12.86 35.04
N ARG A 56 32.03 -12.31 34.22
CA ARG A 56 31.72 -11.11 33.44
C ARG A 56 30.56 -11.55 32.56
N SER A 57 29.35 -11.25 33.03
CA SER A 57 28.16 -11.40 32.23
C SER A 57 28.48 -10.81 30.86
N PRO A 58 28.26 -11.53 29.75
CA PRO A 58 28.52 -10.99 28.42
C PRO A 58 27.87 -9.61 28.35
N HIS A 59 28.62 -8.63 27.80
CA HIS A 59 28.13 -7.28 27.61
C HIS A 59 26.86 -7.33 26.76
N SER A 60 25.71 -7.39 27.42
CA SER A 60 24.43 -7.50 26.76
C SER A 60 24.21 -6.20 25.99
N LEU A 61 23.80 -6.33 24.74
CA LEU A 61 23.46 -5.19 23.88
C LEU A 61 22.43 -4.27 24.56
N GLN A 62 21.56 -4.84 25.40
CA GLN A 62 20.55 -4.12 26.19
C GLN A 62 21.13 -3.09 27.17
N ASN A 63 22.38 -3.25 27.59
CA ASN A 63 23.05 -2.37 28.55
C ASN A 63 23.79 -1.20 27.88
N LEU A 64 23.79 -1.14 26.54
CA LEU A 64 24.38 0.00 25.83
C LEU A 64 23.56 1.28 26.06
N PRO A 65 24.23 2.45 26.07
CA PRO A 65 23.59 3.75 25.95
C PRO A 65 22.66 3.80 24.72
N LEU A 66 21.58 4.59 24.82
CA LEU A 66 20.57 4.68 23.78
C LEU A 66 21.18 5.13 22.45
N GLU A 67 22.09 6.09 22.47
CA GLU A 67 22.72 6.68 21.29
C GLU A 67 23.50 5.63 20.48
N LEU A 68 24.17 4.70 21.17
CA LEU A 68 24.88 3.60 20.52
C LEU A 68 23.90 2.57 19.94
N LEU A 69 22.81 2.29 20.65
CA LEU A 69 21.75 1.42 20.14
C LEU A 69 21.10 1.99 18.89
N GLU A 70 20.77 3.29 18.89
CA GLU A 70 20.24 3.99 17.72
C GLU A 70 21.23 3.97 16.56
N SER A 71 22.52 4.23 16.81
CA SER A 71 23.54 4.19 15.77
C SER A 71 23.68 2.80 15.15
N ILE A 72 23.69 1.74 15.97
CA ILE A 72 23.73 0.35 15.49
C ILE A 72 22.48 0.04 14.67
N PHE A 73 21.31 0.48 15.14
CA PHE A 73 20.05 0.25 14.45
C PHE A 73 19.98 0.97 13.10
N LEU A 74 20.32 2.26 13.06
CA LEU A 74 20.30 3.07 11.84
C LEU A 74 21.34 2.59 10.81
N TYR A 75 22.50 2.11 11.26
CA TYR A 75 23.52 1.56 10.37
C TYR A 75 23.12 0.20 9.81
N SER A 76 22.60 -0.68 10.67
CA SER A 76 22.20 -2.04 10.25
C SER A 76 20.89 -2.06 9.46
N LYS A 77 20.01 -1.06 9.66
CA LYS A 77 18.65 -0.97 9.08
C LYS A 77 17.83 -2.25 9.29
N ASN A 78 18.15 -3.03 10.33
CA ASN A 78 17.63 -4.37 10.52
C ASN A 78 16.51 -4.38 11.57
N PHE A 79 15.27 -4.58 11.12
CA PHE A 79 14.09 -4.66 11.99
C PHE A 79 14.10 -5.84 12.95
N ALA A 80 14.94 -6.86 12.74
CA ALA A 80 15.11 -7.95 13.69
C ALA A 80 15.73 -7.47 15.01
N LEU A 81 16.51 -6.37 15.00
CA LEU A 81 17.15 -5.84 16.20
C LEU A 81 16.13 -5.39 17.26
N PRO A 82 15.20 -4.45 16.99
CA PRO A 82 14.18 -4.08 17.96
C PRO A 82 13.23 -5.24 18.29
N ARG A 83 13.03 -6.21 17.37
CA ARG A 83 12.17 -7.40 17.61
C ARG A 83 12.85 -8.47 18.48
N SER A 84 14.17 -8.49 18.56
CA SER A 84 14.93 -9.51 19.30
C SER A 84 14.74 -9.44 20.82
N SER A 85 14.31 -8.28 21.34
CA SER A 85 14.08 -8.07 22.77
C SER A 85 13.07 -6.95 23.00
N PRO A 86 12.03 -7.13 23.84
CA PRO A 86 11.07 -6.07 24.17
C PRO A 86 11.74 -4.81 24.73
N LEU A 87 12.82 -4.96 25.49
CA LEU A 87 13.56 -3.83 26.06
C LEU A 87 14.29 -3.03 24.97
N LEU A 88 14.88 -3.72 23.99
CA LEU A 88 15.51 -3.05 22.83
C LEU A 88 14.45 -2.39 21.96
N GLY A 89 13.35 -3.08 21.70
CA GLY A 89 12.19 -2.53 21.00
C GLY A 89 11.71 -1.24 21.65
N ALA A 90 11.48 -1.24 22.97
CA ALA A 90 11.06 -0.05 23.70
C ALA A 90 12.05 1.11 23.58
N LYS A 91 13.36 0.84 23.72
CA LYS A 91 14.41 1.86 23.57
C LYS A 91 14.47 2.45 22.15
N LEU A 92 14.32 1.60 21.12
CA LEU A 92 14.46 1.99 19.71
C LEU A 92 13.16 2.48 19.06
N SER A 93 12.02 2.37 19.74
CA SER A 93 10.71 2.86 19.26
C SER A 93 10.50 4.36 19.48
N GLY A 94 11.55 5.09 19.88
CA GLY A 94 11.49 6.54 20.02
C GLY A 94 11.16 7.21 18.68
N LYS A 95 10.25 8.17 18.69
CA LYS A 95 9.80 8.88 17.47
C LYS A 95 10.98 9.43 16.66
N ALA A 96 11.96 10.06 17.32
CA ALA A 96 13.15 10.60 16.66
C ALA A 96 13.99 9.51 15.97
N THR A 97 14.12 8.34 16.58
CA THR A 97 14.82 7.18 16.01
C THR A 97 14.10 6.68 14.75
N LEU A 98 12.78 6.57 14.81
CA LEU A 98 11.94 6.09 13.71
C LEU A 98 11.93 7.08 12.53
N VAL A 99 11.82 8.38 12.79
CA VAL A 99 11.94 9.44 11.78
C VAL A 99 13.31 9.39 11.11
N ARG A 100 14.40 9.24 11.88
CA ARG A 100 15.75 9.09 11.31
C ARG A 100 15.89 7.83 10.47
N LEU A 101 15.31 6.71 10.88
CA LEU A 101 15.33 5.48 10.11
C LEU A 101 14.62 5.66 8.77
N PHE A 102 13.47 6.34 8.78
CA PHE A 102 12.73 6.69 7.57
C PHE A 102 13.59 7.58 6.66
N MET A 103 14.17 8.66 7.19
CA MET A 103 15.09 9.51 6.43
C MET A 103 16.24 8.73 5.81
N VAL A 104 16.85 7.79 6.56
CA VAL A 104 17.97 6.95 6.08
C VAL A 104 17.56 5.99 4.95
N ALA A 105 16.32 5.47 5.00
CA ALA A 105 15.81 4.56 3.97
C ALA A 105 15.44 5.27 2.67
N PHE A 106 14.93 6.50 2.77
CA PHE A 106 14.47 7.28 1.62
C PHE A 106 15.50 8.31 1.12
N HIS A 107 16.63 8.48 1.83
CA HIS A 107 17.65 9.48 1.53
C HIS A 107 18.06 9.49 0.05
N ASP A 108 18.45 8.33 -0.49
CA ASP A 108 18.96 8.25 -1.86
C ASP A 108 17.88 8.59 -2.90
N THR A 109 16.62 8.18 -2.66
CA THR A 109 15.49 8.53 -3.52
C THR A 109 15.23 10.02 -3.46
N TRP A 110 15.08 10.59 -2.27
CA TRP A 110 14.82 12.02 -2.14
C TRP A 110 15.98 12.87 -2.66
N ASP A 111 17.23 12.46 -2.45
CA ASP A 111 18.37 13.20 -2.96
C ASP A 111 18.36 13.27 -4.49
N GLN A 112 18.00 12.20 -5.16
CA GLN A 112 17.94 12.15 -6.63
C GLN A 112 16.67 12.78 -7.20
N CYS A 113 15.54 12.61 -6.51
CA CYS A 113 14.21 12.88 -7.07
C CYS A 113 13.50 14.09 -6.49
N PHE A 114 14.00 14.71 -5.42
CA PHE A 114 13.29 15.81 -4.78
C PHE A 114 13.08 16.97 -5.76
N GLY A 115 11.82 17.33 -5.96
CA GLY A 115 11.36 18.33 -6.92
C GLY A 115 11.28 17.86 -8.38
N ILE A 116 11.50 16.58 -8.67
CA ILE A 116 11.33 16.02 -10.02
C ILE A 116 9.91 15.46 -10.13
N SER A 117 9.17 15.94 -11.14
CA SER A 117 7.83 15.44 -11.43
C SER A 117 7.88 14.01 -11.96
N ALA A 118 6.86 13.21 -11.65
CA ALA A 118 6.80 11.83 -12.09
C ALA A 118 6.85 11.66 -13.62
N HIS A 119 6.25 12.60 -14.37
CA HIS A 119 6.32 12.63 -15.84
C HIS A 119 7.76 12.76 -16.35
N ARG A 120 8.61 13.53 -15.67
CA ARG A 120 10.02 13.64 -16.07
C ARG A 120 10.82 12.39 -15.71
N ALA A 121 10.36 11.66 -14.71
CA ALA A 121 11.01 10.48 -14.21
C ALA A 121 10.50 9.16 -14.82
N SER A 122 9.48 9.22 -15.69
CA SER A 122 9.07 8.08 -16.55
C SER A 122 10.04 7.84 -17.72
N GLU A 123 11.07 8.69 -17.89
CA GLU A 123 12.16 8.41 -18.83
C GLU A 123 12.81 7.06 -18.47
N PRO A 124 12.92 6.09 -19.41
CA PRO A 124 13.36 4.72 -19.12
C PRO A 124 14.71 4.61 -18.38
N ARG A 125 15.56 5.62 -18.55
CA ARG A 125 16.88 5.70 -17.92
C ARG A 125 16.81 6.06 -16.44
N PHE A 126 15.71 6.65 -15.96
CA PHE A 126 15.61 7.18 -14.61
C PHE A 126 15.65 6.07 -13.54
N SER A 127 15.01 4.93 -13.81
CA SER A 127 14.97 3.78 -12.90
C SER A 127 16.33 3.09 -12.75
N GLU A 128 17.14 3.05 -13.81
CA GLU A 128 18.48 2.42 -13.80
C GLU A 128 19.47 3.16 -12.89
N PHE A 129 19.22 4.43 -12.59
CA PHE A 129 20.12 5.24 -11.76
C PHE A 129 19.77 5.28 -10.28
N LEU A 130 18.57 4.84 -9.89
CA LEU A 130 18.13 4.91 -8.51
C LEU A 130 18.85 3.87 -7.65
N LYS A 131 19.90 4.31 -6.96
CA LYS A 131 20.69 3.49 -6.00
C LYS A 131 19.95 3.14 -4.70
N SER A 132 18.63 3.35 -4.62
CA SER A 132 17.90 3.23 -3.36
C SER A 132 17.44 1.79 -3.07
N ASP A 133 17.34 1.45 -1.78
CA ASP A 133 16.87 0.15 -1.32
C ASP A 133 15.33 0.09 -1.28
N ALA A 134 14.74 -0.35 -2.39
CA ALA A 134 13.30 -0.51 -2.53
C ALA A 134 12.70 -1.50 -1.51
N SER A 135 13.46 -2.53 -1.11
CA SER A 135 12.98 -3.52 -0.15
C SER A 135 12.84 -2.89 1.23
N LEU A 136 13.85 -2.13 1.66
CA LEU A 136 13.80 -1.40 2.93
C LEU A 136 12.66 -0.38 2.97
N GLN A 137 12.44 0.38 1.90
CA GLN A 137 11.32 1.32 1.81
C GLN A 137 9.97 0.60 1.90
N SER A 138 9.82 -0.53 1.21
CA SER A 138 8.61 -1.37 1.27
C SER A 138 8.36 -1.92 2.67
N ASP A 139 9.40 -2.42 3.32
CA ASP A 139 9.32 -2.96 4.68
C ASP A 139 8.92 -1.87 5.67
N LEU A 140 9.48 -0.66 5.56
CA LEU A 140 9.10 0.48 6.39
C LEU A 140 7.64 0.88 6.22
N LEU A 141 7.19 1.07 4.98
CA LEU A 141 5.81 1.48 4.70
C LEU A 141 4.78 0.45 5.19
N SER A 142 5.19 -0.80 5.34
CA SER A 142 4.38 -1.88 5.89
C SER A 142 4.37 -1.95 7.42
N MET A 143 5.17 -1.13 8.12
CA MET A 143 5.22 -1.16 9.58
C MET A 143 3.98 -0.49 10.20
N PRO A 144 3.42 -1.07 11.28
CA PRO A 144 2.18 -0.58 11.89
C PRO A 144 2.32 0.78 12.57
N TRP A 145 3.54 1.21 12.91
CA TRP A 145 3.80 2.52 13.51
C TRP A 145 4.00 3.63 12.49
N VAL A 146 4.15 3.30 11.20
CA VAL A 146 4.29 4.30 10.13
C VAL A 146 2.92 4.85 9.80
N ASN A 147 2.73 6.12 10.10
CA ASN A 147 1.55 6.89 9.70
C ASN A 147 1.96 8.12 8.88
N ILE A 148 0.97 8.80 8.30
CA ILE A 148 1.23 9.98 7.48
C ILE A 148 2.07 11.06 8.19
N ASP A 149 1.86 11.28 9.49
CA ASP A 149 2.61 12.30 10.24
C ASP A 149 4.10 11.98 10.35
N VAL A 150 4.45 10.71 10.57
CA VAL A 150 5.85 10.25 10.59
C VAL A 150 6.51 10.44 9.23
N ILE A 151 5.79 10.13 8.16
CA ILE A 151 6.29 10.28 6.78
C ILE A 151 6.58 11.75 6.47
N LEU A 152 5.61 12.64 6.73
CA LEU A 152 5.75 14.07 6.44
C LEU A 152 6.81 14.74 7.32
N GLU A 153 6.93 14.34 8.60
CA GLU A 153 7.99 14.83 9.49
C GLU A 153 9.37 14.39 9.02
N ALA A 154 9.52 13.15 8.54
CA ALA A 154 10.77 12.67 7.96
C ALA A 154 11.12 13.42 6.67
N GLN A 155 10.15 13.65 5.78
CA GLN A 155 10.33 14.45 4.57
C GLN A 155 10.77 15.88 4.88
N GLN A 156 10.08 16.55 5.82
CA GLN A 156 10.44 17.91 6.23
C GLN A 156 11.85 17.97 6.83
N THR A 157 12.15 17.07 7.77
CA THR A 157 13.44 17.04 8.46
C THR A 157 14.60 16.75 7.48
N TRP A 158 14.36 15.88 6.50
CA TRP A 158 15.31 15.63 5.43
C TRP A 158 15.49 16.87 4.55
N ALA A 159 14.40 17.49 4.10
CA ALA A 159 14.45 18.65 3.20
C ALA A 159 15.16 19.85 3.85
N ASP A 160 14.89 20.11 5.13
CA ASP A 160 15.56 21.15 5.91
C ASP A 160 17.08 20.97 5.95
N LYS A 161 17.56 19.72 5.89
CA LYS A 161 18.98 19.38 5.97
C LYS A 161 19.66 19.22 4.60
N HIS A 162 18.94 18.71 3.61
CA HIS A 162 19.52 18.22 2.35
C HIS A 162 18.97 18.93 1.10
N ALA A 163 17.82 19.59 1.19
CA ALA A 163 17.18 20.24 0.05
C ALA A 163 17.45 21.74 -0.06
N GLN A 164 18.44 22.27 0.68
CA GLN A 164 18.75 23.70 0.63
C GLN A 164 19.12 24.14 -0.78
N GLY A 165 18.40 25.15 -1.29
CA GLY A 165 18.59 25.67 -2.66
C GLY A 165 17.88 24.87 -3.75
N ARG A 166 17.16 23.80 -3.41
CA ARG A 166 16.32 23.03 -4.34
C ARG A 166 14.87 23.52 -4.26
N CYS A 167 14.18 23.52 -5.39
CA CYS A 167 12.75 23.85 -5.46
C CYS A 167 11.94 22.56 -5.42
N TYR A 168 10.93 22.51 -4.55
CA TYR A 168 9.89 21.48 -4.63
C TYR A 168 8.87 21.90 -5.70
N ARG A 169 8.50 20.97 -6.57
CA ARG A 169 7.55 21.19 -7.65
C ARG A 169 6.33 20.32 -7.39
N HIS A 170 5.17 20.97 -7.38
CA HIS A 170 3.88 20.28 -7.45
C HIS A 170 3.63 19.79 -8.88
N TYR A 171 2.42 19.30 -9.15
CA TYR A 171 1.99 18.85 -10.48
C TYR A 171 2.20 19.96 -11.53
N GLU A 172 3.26 19.86 -12.34
CA GLU A 172 3.59 20.85 -13.38
C GLU A 172 2.72 20.71 -14.64
N TYR A 173 2.09 19.54 -14.82
CA TYR A 173 1.34 19.19 -16.01
C TYR A 173 -0.09 18.81 -15.64
N GLU A 174 -0.88 19.80 -15.24
CA GLU A 174 -2.33 19.68 -15.33
C GLU A 174 -2.69 19.76 -16.81
N GLY A 175 -3.02 18.62 -17.42
CA GLY A 175 -3.58 18.59 -18.76
C GLY A 175 -4.79 19.54 -18.88
N SER A 176 -5.18 19.86 -20.11
CA SER A 176 -6.37 20.69 -20.39
C SER A 176 -7.61 20.24 -19.63
N ASP A 177 -7.73 18.94 -19.37
CA ASP A 177 -8.92 18.32 -18.77
C ASP A 177 -9.02 18.59 -17.27
N VAL A 178 -7.89 18.56 -16.56
CA VAL A 178 -7.85 18.93 -15.13
C VAL A 178 -8.17 20.43 -14.99
N ARG A 179 -7.67 21.27 -15.91
CA ARG A 179 -7.97 22.70 -15.95
C ARG A 179 -9.47 22.97 -16.13
N ASN A 180 -10.15 22.19 -16.98
CA ASN A 180 -11.60 22.29 -17.23
C ASN A 180 -12.43 21.79 -16.02
N LEU A 181 -11.98 20.74 -15.33
CA LEU A 181 -12.63 20.23 -14.11
C LEU A 181 -12.66 21.29 -13.00
N TYR A 182 -11.61 22.12 -12.89
CA TYR A 182 -11.55 23.19 -11.90
C TYR A 182 -12.48 24.39 -12.18
N GLU A 183 -13.07 24.50 -13.38
CA GLU A 183 -14.06 25.55 -13.64
C GLU A 183 -15.33 25.37 -12.80
N LYS A 184 -15.60 24.13 -12.34
CA LYS A 184 -16.76 23.81 -11.50
C LYS A 184 -16.53 24.03 -9.99
N ASN A 185 -15.27 24.14 -9.52
CA ASN A 185 -14.91 24.27 -8.09
C ASN A 185 -13.82 25.34 -7.85
N VAL A 186 -14.18 26.61 -8.07
CA VAL A 186 -13.26 27.76 -8.08
C VAL A 186 -12.46 27.93 -6.78
N HIS A 187 -13.07 27.76 -5.61
CA HIS A 187 -12.42 28.11 -4.33
C HIS A 187 -11.24 27.23 -3.93
N ALA A 188 -11.31 25.94 -4.21
CA ALA A 188 -10.24 25.03 -3.84
C ALA A 188 -9.11 25.00 -4.87
N ARG A 189 -9.46 25.20 -6.15
CA ARG A 189 -8.50 25.56 -7.19
C ARG A 189 -7.68 26.77 -6.76
N ASP A 190 -8.32 27.82 -6.26
CA ASP A 190 -7.63 29.04 -5.85
C ASP A 190 -6.61 28.80 -4.74
N ARG A 191 -6.95 27.99 -3.73
CA ARG A 191 -6.01 27.62 -2.64
C ARG A 191 -4.83 26.81 -3.14
N TYR A 192 -5.08 25.76 -3.92
CA TYR A 192 -4.02 24.93 -4.49
C TYR A 192 -3.12 25.76 -5.42
N LEU A 193 -3.70 26.53 -6.35
CA LEU A 193 -2.92 27.39 -7.24
C LEU A 193 -2.16 28.50 -6.50
N GLN A 194 -2.73 29.04 -5.43
CA GLN A 194 -2.02 30.00 -4.58
C GLN A 194 -0.81 29.35 -3.91
N HIS A 195 -0.95 28.13 -3.41
CA HIS A 195 0.16 27.36 -2.84
C HIS A 195 1.23 27.05 -3.90
N VAL A 196 0.85 26.59 -5.09
CA VAL A 196 1.78 26.32 -6.20
C VAL A 196 2.54 27.59 -6.60
N ARG A 197 1.85 28.73 -6.77
CA ARG A 197 2.49 30.02 -7.12
C ARG A 197 3.54 30.45 -6.10
N GLN A 198 3.26 30.25 -4.81
CA GLN A 198 4.22 30.57 -3.74
C GLN A 198 5.53 29.77 -3.87
N HIS A 199 5.46 28.53 -4.33
CA HIS A 199 6.63 27.70 -4.61
C HIS A 199 7.36 28.11 -5.92
N GLU A 200 6.62 28.43 -6.97
CA GLU A 200 7.18 28.85 -8.27
C GLU A 200 7.94 30.18 -8.19
N GLU A 201 7.42 31.12 -7.39
CA GLU A 201 8.07 32.41 -7.15
C GLU A 201 9.36 32.29 -6.30
N LYS A 202 9.75 31.06 -5.91
CA LYS A 202 10.91 30.75 -5.05
C LYS A 202 10.89 31.50 -3.71
N THR A 203 9.72 32.00 -3.32
CA THR A 203 9.55 32.76 -2.08
C THR A 203 9.35 31.85 -0.88
N TRP A 204 8.99 30.58 -1.11
CA TRP A 204 8.53 29.67 -0.08
C TRP A 204 9.54 28.58 0.27
N LYS A 205 9.82 28.42 1.57
CA LYS A 205 10.58 27.28 2.13
C LYS A 205 9.69 26.04 2.09
N PHE A 206 10.14 24.96 1.45
CA PHE A 206 9.38 23.69 1.39
C PHE A 206 8.77 23.31 2.75
N ASP A 207 7.44 23.09 2.73
CA ASP A 207 6.65 22.62 3.87
C ASP A 207 5.93 21.34 3.44
N ALA A 208 6.46 20.18 3.85
CA ALA A 208 5.97 18.87 3.47
C ALA A 208 4.49 18.68 3.81
N ARG A 209 4.02 19.24 4.94
CA ARG A 209 2.62 19.11 5.35
C ARG A 209 1.72 20.00 4.53
N ALA A 210 2.08 21.27 4.35
CA ALA A 210 1.28 22.18 3.53
C ALA A 210 1.17 21.68 2.08
N CYS A 211 2.29 21.18 1.54
CA CYS A 211 2.32 20.57 0.21
C CYS A 211 1.40 19.35 0.11
N PHE A 212 1.51 18.43 1.08
CA PHE A 212 0.68 17.23 1.10
C PHE A 212 -0.82 17.56 1.23
N GLU A 213 -1.21 18.44 2.14
CA GLU A 213 -2.63 18.77 2.34
C GLU A 213 -3.20 19.49 1.11
N ALA A 214 -2.43 20.35 0.45
CA ALA A 214 -2.85 20.97 -0.81
C ALA A 214 -3.10 19.91 -1.91
N ASP A 215 -2.19 18.94 -2.05
CA ASP A 215 -2.33 17.83 -3.01
C ASP A 215 -3.51 16.90 -2.63
N TYR A 216 -3.72 16.64 -1.34
CA TYR A 216 -4.79 15.76 -0.83
C TYR A 216 -6.18 16.39 -0.99
N GLU A 217 -6.34 17.67 -0.62
CA GLU A 217 -7.57 18.43 -0.83
C GLU A 217 -7.94 18.49 -2.31
N ARG A 218 -6.94 18.72 -3.18
CA ARG A 218 -7.08 18.67 -4.62
C ARG A 218 -7.58 17.30 -5.08
N ALA A 219 -6.92 16.23 -4.63
CA ALA A 219 -7.28 14.87 -4.98
C ALA A 219 -8.73 14.55 -4.60
N ILE A 220 -9.20 14.90 -3.40
CA ILE A 220 -10.58 14.62 -2.95
C ILE A 220 -11.64 15.21 -3.89
N GLN A 221 -11.39 16.39 -4.45
CA GLN A 221 -12.40 17.14 -5.22
C GLN A 221 -12.52 16.70 -6.68
N LEU A 222 -11.55 15.93 -7.17
CA LEU A 222 -11.55 15.44 -8.54
C LEU A 222 -12.59 14.31 -8.69
N SER A 223 -13.47 14.43 -9.66
CA SER A 223 -14.38 13.34 -10.02
C SER A 223 -13.58 12.14 -10.55
N PRO A 224 -13.97 10.90 -10.23
CA PRO A 224 -13.30 9.70 -10.72
C PRO A 224 -13.79 9.38 -12.13
N THR A 225 -13.44 10.21 -13.12
CA THR A 225 -13.83 9.98 -14.52
C THR A 225 -12.85 9.02 -15.21
N PRO A 226 -13.25 8.35 -16.30
CA PRO A 226 -12.37 7.44 -17.04
C PRO A 226 -11.02 8.04 -17.44
N GLU A 227 -11.00 9.33 -17.82
CA GLU A 227 -9.78 10.04 -18.24
C GLU A 227 -8.74 10.11 -17.12
N PHE A 228 -9.19 10.09 -15.85
CA PHE A 228 -8.30 10.13 -14.69
C PHE A 228 -7.40 8.89 -14.60
N PHE A 229 -7.91 7.71 -15.00
CA PHE A 229 -7.17 6.45 -14.94
C PHE A 229 -6.11 6.35 -16.02
N LEU A 230 -6.35 6.94 -17.18
CA LEU A 230 -5.42 6.90 -18.31
C LEU A 230 -4.20 7.82 -18.09
N GLN A 231 -4.37 8.91 -17.33
CA GLN A 231 -3.36 9.98 -17.26
C GLN A 231 -2.40 9.90 -16.05
N ASN A 232 -2.49 8.87 -15.18
CA ASN A 232 -1.70 8.80 -13.93
C ASN A 232 -1.75 10.13 -13.13
N SER A 233 -2.90 10.79 -13.18
CA SER A 233 -3.16 12.17 -12.77
C SER A 233 -2.92 12.47 -11.29
N LEU A 234 -2.80 11.43 -10.45
CA LEU A 234 -2.42 11.54 -9.04
C LEU A 234 -0.91 11.53 -8.80
N TRP A 235 -0.07 11.28 -9.80
CA TRP A 235 1.39 11.28 -9.62
C TRP A 235 1.95 12.70 -9.50
N GLY A 236 2.48 13.03 -8.34
CA GLY A 236 3.11 14.33 -8.08
C GLY A 236 4.62 14.26 -8.32
N SER A 237 5.34 13.82 -7.29
CA SER A 237 6.79 13.67 -7.25
C SER A 237 7.19 12.21 -7.06
N ILE A 238 8.40 11.83 -7.49
CA ILE A 238 8.96 10.52 -7.14
C ILE A 238 9.54 10.59 -5.73
N ASP A 239 8.70 10.34 -4.73
CA ASP A 239 9.10 10.35 -3.32
C ASP A 239 9.52 8.96 -2.82
N VAL A 240 9.30 7.90 -3.62
CA VAL A 240 9.68 6.53 -3.30
C VAL A 240 10.31 5.83 -4.50
N HIS A 241 11.08 4.77 -4.27
CA HIS A 241 11.67 4.00 -5.36
C HIS A 241 10.57 3.29 -6.19
N PRO A 242 10.64 3.25 -7.54
CA PRO A 242 9.59 2.67 -8.38
C PRO A 242 9.23 1.21 -8.06
N SER A 243 10.21 0.42 -7.63
CA SER A 243 9.98 -0.97 -7.18
C SER A 243 9.49 -1.13 -5.73
N VAL A 244 9.08 -0.05 -5.06
CA VAL A 244 8.45 -0.12 -3.73
C VAL A 244 7.12 -0.85 -3.85
N LYS A 245 6.86 -1.75 -2.90
CA LYS A 245 5.61 -2.50 -2.83
C LYS A 245 4.60 -1.73 -2.00
N MET A 246 3.37 -1.64 -2.52
CA MET A 246 2.25 -1.13 -1.75
C MET A 246 1.94 -2.07 -0.57
N PRO A 247 1.78 -1.55 0.65
CA PRO A 247 1.35 -2.35 1.79
C PRO A 247 -0.05 -2.94 1.57
N MET A 248 -0.20 -4.25 1.73
CA MET A 248 -1.43 -4.99 1.42
C MET A 248 -2.67 -4.46 2.15
N HIS A 249 -2.54 -4.08 3.41
CA HIS A 249 -3.65 -3.55 4.21
C HIS A 249 -4.17 -2.21 3.69
N LEU A 250 -3.39 -1.47 2.90
CA LEU A 250 -3.85 -0.26 2.22
C LEU A 250 -4.63 -0.54 0.93
N CYS A 251 -4.53 -1.74 0.36
CA CYS A 251 -5.25 -2.13 -0.85
C CYS A 251 -6.61 -2.77 -0.55
N THR A 252 -6.73 -3.51 0.56
CA THR A 252 -7.91 -4.38 0.77
C THR A 252 -8.99 -3.77 1.66
N GLY A 253 -8.69 -2.67 2.35
CA GLY A 253 -9.62 -2.03 3.29
C GLY A 253 -9.98 -2.92 4.51
N PRO A 254 -10.90 -2.46 5.38
CA PRO A 254 -11.57 -1.15 5.36
C PRO A 254 -10.57 0.00 5.60
N TRP A 255 -10.90 1.21 5.13
CA TRP A 255 -10.02 2.38 5.23
C TRP A 255 -10.57 3.42 6.20
N ASP A 256 -9.76 3.78 7.19
CA ASP A 256 -9.94 5.03 7.93
C ASP A 256 -9.22 6.20 7.21
N GLU A 257 -9.36 7.41 7.76
CA GLU A 257 -8.73 8.61 7.18
C GLU A 257 -7.19 8.59 7.21
N GLU A 258 -6.57 7.85 8.14
CA GLU A 258 -5.11 7.70 8.15
C GLU A 258 -4.67 6.83 6.98
N MET A 259 -5.34 5.68 6.79
CA MET A 259 -5.07 4.76 5.70
C MET A 259 -5.28 5.42 4.34
N LYS A 260 -6.34 6.22 4.17
CA LYS A 260 -6.58 6.99 2.94
C LYS A 260 -5.46 7.98 2.65
N ARG A 261 -5.03 8.76 3.65
CA ARG A 261 -3.93 9.72 3.51
C ARG A 261 -2.62 9.04 3.16
N ARG A 262 -2.29 7.92 3.83
CA ARG A 262 -1.08 7.15 3.56
C ARG A 262 -1.12 6.50 2.18
N LEU A 263 -2.25 5.92 1.80
CA LEU A 263 -2.47 5.39 0.45
C LEU A 263 -2.27 6.47 -0.61
N PHE A 264 -2.90 7.64 -0.43
CA PHE A 264 -2.73 8.77 -1.34
C PHE A 264 -1.26 9.21 -1.42
N TRP A 265 -0.55 9.31 -0.30
CA TRP A 265 0.88 9.65 -0.31
C TRP A 265 1.70 8.66 -1.14
N ILE A 266 1.46 7.36 -1.00
CA ILE A 266 2.19 6.31 -1.72
C ILE A 266 1.88 6.37 -3.23
N VAL A 267 0.61 6.51 -3.61
CA VAL A 267 0.21 6.64 -5.02
C VAL A 267 0.78 7.91 -5.64
N ARG A 268 0.71 9.03 -4.92
CA ARG A 268 1.30 10.31 -5.32
C ARG A 268 2.81 10.22 -5.51
N ALA A 269 3.47 9.38 -4.71
CA ALA A 269 4.89 9.11 -4.79
C ALA A 269 5.31 8.22 -5.99
N GLY A 270 4.33 7.73 -6.77
CA GLY A 270 4.55 6.98 -8.02
C GLY A 270 4.40 5.46 -7.91
N VAL A 271 3.83 4.93 -6.82
CA VAL A 271 3.57 3.48 -6.69
C VAL A 271 2.18 3.13 -7.19
N LEU A 272 2.08 2.13 -8.07
CA LEU A 272 0.80 1.63 -8.57
C LEU A 272 0.35 0.39 -7.80
N VAL A 273 -0.98 0.21 -7.69
CA VAL A 273 -1.54 -1.05 -7.18
C VAL A 273 -1.25 -2.22 -8.12
N ALA A 274 -1.10 -1.96 -9.41
CA ALA A 274 -0.68 -2.96 -10.40
C ALA A 274 0.62 -3.67 -10.00
N ASP A 275 1.52 -2.96 -9.32
CA ASP A 275 2.81 -3.47 -8.88
C ASP A 275 2.70 -4.38 -7.64
N CYS A 276 1.51 -4.50 -7.04
CA CYS A 276 1.21 -5.43 -5.95
C CYS A 276 1.29 -6.88 -6.45
N GLY A 277 2.49 -7.46 -6.38
CA GLY A 277 2.68 -8.88 -6.61
C GLY A 277 3.23 -9.27 -7.97
N VAL A 278 3.76 -8.33 -8.77
CA VAL A 278 4.41 -8.62 -10.07
C VAL A 278 5.57 -9.63 -9.95
N LYS A 279 6.17 -9.79 -8.75
CA LYS A 279 7.20 -10.81 -8.50
C LYS A 279 6.66 -12.16 -8.00
N ASN A 280 5.37 -12.27 -7.68
CA ASN A 280 4.71 -13.49 -7.21
C ASN A 280 3.64 -13.96 -8.21
N GLN A 281 4.11 -14.73 -9.20
CA GLN A 281 3.42 -15.84 -9.87
C GLN A 281 1.90 -15.99 -9.61
N GLY A 282 1.08 -15.65 -10.61
CA GLY A 282 -0.27 -16.18 -10.83
C GLY A 282 -1.41 -15.69 -9.93
N LYS A 283 -1.16 -14.89 -8.89
CA LYS A 283 -2.21 -14.47 -7.92
C LYS A 283 -2.36 -12.95 -7.73
N ALA A 284 -1.65 -12.12 -8.49
CA ALA A 284 -1.77 -10.66 -8.40
C ALA A 284 -3.21 -10.18 -8.64
N TRP A 285 -3.95 -10.82 -9.55
CA TRP A 285 -5.36 -10.54 -9.81
C TRP A 285 -6.25 -10.70 -8.56
N GLN A 286 -5.88 -11.54 -7.59
CA GLN A 286 -6.68 -11.72 -6.37
C GLN A 286 -6.70 -10.45 -5.52
N VAL A 287 -5.55 -9.78 -5.40
CA VAL A 287 -5.44 -8.51 -4.68
C VAL A 287 -6.24 -7.44 -5.39
N ARG A 288 -6.11 -7.35 -6.72
CA ARG A 288 -6.87 -6.42 -7.56
C ARG A 288 -8.37 -6.66 -7.41
N LEU A 289 -8.79 -7.92 -7.42
CA LEU A 289 -10.19 -8.31 -7.26
C LEU A 289 -10.78 -7.88 -5.91
N VAL A 290 -10.09 -8.20 -4.81
CA VAL A 290 -10.52 -7.79 -3.46
C VAL A 290 -10.57 -6.27 -3.35
N THR A 291 -9.60 -5.60 -3.95
CA THR A 291 -9.55 -4.13 -4.00
C THR A 291 -10.75 -3.57 -4.77
N LEU A 292 -11.07 -4.11 -5.95
CA LEU A 292 -12.23 -3.69 -6.77
C LEU A 292 -13.54 -3.94 -6.03
N ASP A 293 -13.66 -5.09 -5.38
CA ASP A 293 -14.84 -5.44 -4.60
C ASP A 293 -15.05 -4.45 -3.45
N ALA A 294 -14.02 -4.19 -2.66
CA ALA A 294 -14.10 -3.31 -1.50
C ALA A 294 -14.32 -1.84 -1.87
N THR A 295 -13.67 -1.36 -2.95
CA THR A 295 -13.74 0.06 -3.36
C THR A 295 -14.99 0.40 -4.16
N VAL A 296 -15.40 -0.46 -5.08
CA VAL A 296 -16.43 -0.16 -6.09
C VAL A 296 -17.67 -1.02 -5.90
N ILE A 297 -17.55 -2.35 -5.91
CA ILE A 297 -18.72 -3.22 -6.04
C ILE A 297 -19.53 -3.29 -4.74
N SER A 298 -18.88 -3.55 -3.60
CA SER A 298 -19.53 -3.75 -2.29
C SER A 298 -19.76 -2.46 -1.51
N SER A 299 -19.07 -1.36 -1.86
CA SER A 299 -19.22 -0.10 -1.14
C SER A 299 -20.59 0.52 -1.38
N GLU A 300 -21.35 0.84 -0.33
CA GLU A 300 -22.64 1.54 -0.51
C GLU A 300 -22.45 2.93 -1.13
N LYS A 301 -21.36 3.61 -0.76
CA LYS A 301 -20.97 4.92 -1.27
C LYS A 301 -19.49 4.86 -1.65
N PRO A 302 -19.17 4.57 -2.93
CA PRO A 302 -17.78 4.47 -3.37
C PRO A 302 -17.04 5.79 -3.08
N ASP A 303 -15.87 5.68 -2.46
CA ASP A 303 -15.05 6.84 -2.13
C ASP A 303 -14.25 7.24 -3.38
N PRO A 304 -14.46 8.44 -3.95
CA PRO A 304 -13.76 8.87 -5.16
C PRO A 304 -12.24 8.85 -5.01
N LEU A 305 -11.70 9.14 -3.82
CA LEU A 305 -10.26 9.12 -3.58
C LEU A 305 -9.73 7.70 -3.67
N LEU A 306 -10.40 6.74 -3.01
CA LEU A 306 -9.98 5.33 -3.05
C LEU A 306 -10.03 4.78 -4.47
N ILE A 307 -11.08 5.11 -5.23
CA ILE A 307 -11.18 4.72 -6.64
C ILE A 307 -9.97 5.23 -7.42
N LYS A 308 -9.65 6.52 -7.36
CA LYS A 308 -8.50 7.07 -8.12
C LYS A 308 -7.15 6.49 -7.68
N CYS A 309 -7.01 6.14 -6.40
CA CYS A 309 -5.78 5.56 -5.88
C CYS A 309 -5.61 4.08 -6.24
N LEU A 310 -6.70 3.32 -6.33
CA LEU A 310 -6.67 1.86 -6.35
C LEU A 310 -7.17 1.23 -7.64
N VAL A 311 -8.06 1.91 -8.35
CA VAL A 311 -8.59 1.50 -9.64
C VAL A 311 -7.73 2.17 -10.71
N GLY A 312 -7.18 1.39 -11.63
CA GLY A 312 -6.37 1.87 -12.73
C GLY A 312 -6.45 0.89 -13.91
N PRO A 313 -5.88 1.21 -15.08
CA PRO A 313 -6.04 0.41 -16.29
C PRO A 313 -5.60 -1.05 -16.09
N MET A 314 -4.44 -1.22 -15.47
CA MET A 314 -3.86 -2.53 -15.13
C MET A 314 -4.62 -3.30 -14.05
N MET A 315 -5.68 -2.72 -13.45
CA MET A 315 -6.44 -3.39 -12.39
C MET A 315 -7.15 -4.63 -12.94
N LEU A 316 -7.49 -4.60 -14.24
CA LEU A 316 -8.44 -5.51 -14.85
C LEU A 316 -7.79 -6.62 -15.69
N GLU A 317 -6.49 -6.51 -15.93
CA GLU A 317 -5.74 -7.47 -16.74
C GLU A 317 -5.60 -8.84 -16.06
N ASP A 318 -5.39 -9.89 -16.86
CA ASP A 318 -5.05 -11.25 -16.45
C ASP A 318 -6.04 -11.91 -15.46
N MET A 319 -7.31 -11.46 -15.44
CA MET A 319 -8.33 -12.12 -14.64
C MET A 319 -8.78 -13.43 -15.31
N PRO A 320 -8.91 -14.54 -14.56
CA PRO A 320 -9.53 -15.74 -15.12
C PRO A 320 -10.92 -15.45 -15.69
N PRO A 321 -11.31 -15.99 -16.86
CA PRO A 321 -12.55 -15.64 -17.54
C PRO A 321 -13.81 -15.81 -16.69
N ASP A 322 -13.89 -16.87 -15.88
CA ASP A 322 -15.00 -17.14 -14.97
C ASP A 322 -15.12 -16.09 -13.85
N ILE A 323 -13.97 -15.64 -13.33
CA ILE A 323 -13.89 -14.59 -12.31
C ILE A 323 -14.26 -13.23 -12.88
N ALA A 324 -13.72 -12.87 -14.05
CA ALA A 324 -14.04 -11.63 -14.74
C ALA A 324 -15.54 -11.56 -15.09
N HIS A 325 -16.11 -12.64 -15.62
CA HIS A 325 -17.55 -12.73 -15.90
C HIS A 325 -18.38 -12.54 -14.62
N ASN A 326 -18.01 -13.19 -13.50
CA ASN A 326 -18.70 -12.98 -12.23
C ASN A 326 -18.70 -11.51 -11.77
N ARG A 327 -17.59 -10.79 -12.01
CA ARG A 327 -17.49 -9.37 -11.67
C ARG A 327 -18.27 -8.47 -12.61
N LEU A 328 -18.28 -8.76 -13.92
CA LEU A 328 -19.16 -8.09 -14.88
C LEU A 328 -20.62 -8.13 -14.43
N VAL A 329 -21.11 -9.31 -14.04
CA VAL A 329 -22.48 -9.48 -13.53
C VAL A 329 -22.72 -8.64 -12.27
N LYS A 330 -21.75 -8.60 -11.33
CA LYS A 330 -21.87 -7.79 -10.11
C LYS A 330 -21.89 -6.28 -10.41
N LEU A 331 -21.06 -5.80 -11.33
CA LEU A 331 -21.05 -4.40 -11.76
C LEU A 331 -22.37 -4.02 -12.44
N CYS A 332 -22.88 -4.84 -13.36
CA CYS A 332 -24.14 -4.58 -14.05
C CYS A 332 -25.33 -4.52 -13.08
N ARG A 333 -25.36 -5.42 -12.08
CA ARG A 333 -26.35 -5.40 -10.99
C ARG A 333 -26.28 -4.12 -10.17
N ARG A 334 -25.08 -3.62 -9.88
CA ARG A 334 -24.90 -2.34 -9.18
C ARG A 334 -25.45 -1.17 -9.99
N ILE A 335 -25.07 -1.08 -11.27
CA ILE A 335 -25.57 -0.04 -12.20
C ILE A 335 -27.10 -0.05 -12.22
N ARG A 336 -27.73 -1.24 -12.33
CA ARG A 336 -29.18 -1.40 -12.30
C ARG A 336 -29.81 -0.90 -11.00
N ARG A 337 -29.21 -1.26 -9.87
CA ARG A 337 -29.74 -0.88 -8.55
C ARG A 337 -29.85 0.64 -8.42
N GLY A 338 -28.98 1.38 -9.11
CA GLY A 338 -28.93 2.83 -9.07
C GLY A 338 -28.50 3.36 -7.70
N GLY A 339 -28.69 4.67 -7.50
CA GLY A 339 -28.28 5.37 -6.27
C GLY A 339 -26.85 5.93 -6.31
N ASP A 340 -26.04 5.51 -7.27
CA ASP A 340 -24.74 6.12 -7.56
C ASP A 340 -24.90 7.47 -8.27
N THR A 341 -23.95 8.37 -8.04
CA THR A 341 -23.86 9.65 -8.76
C THR A 341 -23.58 9.42 -10.25
N PRO A 342 -23.88 10.40 -11.13
CA PRO A 342 -23.59 10.28 -12.56
C PRO A 342 -22.13 9.88 -12.84
N ASP A 343 -21.16 10.54 -12.20
CA ASP A 343 -19.74 10.26 -12.36
C ASP A 343 -19.37 8.82 -11.96
N ILE A 344 -19.93 8.29 -10.87
CA ILE A 344 -19.68 6.91 -10.44
C ILE A 344 -20.37 5.92 -11.39
N ARG A 345 -21.53 6.26 -11.95
CA ARG A 345 -22.20 5.42 -12.94
C ARG A 345 -21.38 5.31 -14.23
N GLU A 346 -20.88 6.43 -14.72
CA GLU A 346 -20.01 6.49 -15.89
C GLU A 346 -18.74 5.65 -15.68
N LEU A 347 -18.10 5.78 -14.51
CA LEU A 347 -17.00 4.91 -14.10
C LEU A 347 -17.38 3.42 -14.13
N LEU A 348 -18.52 3.03 -13.57
CA LEU A 348 -18.96 1.64 -13.55
C LEU A 348 -19.18 1.11 -14.96
N GLN A 349 -19.75 1.93 -15.85
CA GLN A 349 -19.95 1.58 -17.26
C GLN A 349 -18.61 1.40 -17.97
N TYR A 350 -17.65 2.29 -17.72
CA TYR A 350 -16.28 2.16 -18.22
C TYR A 350 -15.63 0.85 -17.74
N LEU A 351 -15.68 0.53 -16.44
CA LEU A 351 -15.12 -0.71 -15.91
C LEU A 351 -15.75 -1.97 -16.54
N VAL A 352 -17.05 -1.93 -16.84
CA VAL A 352 -17.71 -3.03 -17.58
C VAL A 352 -17.12 -3.18 -18.98
N ARG A 353 -16.93 -2.08 -19.72
CA ARG A 353 -16.32 -2.10 -21.06
C ARG A 353 -14.88 -2.65 -21.01
N GLU A 354 -14.08 -2.18 -20.06
CA GLU A 354 -12.67 -2.58 -19.95
C GLU A 354 -12.50 -4.06 -19.58
N ILE A 355 -13.28 -4.58 -18.61
CA ILE A 355 -13.23 -6.01 -18.26
C ILE A 355 -13.69 -6.86 -19.44
N HIS A 356 -14.72 -6.43 -20.17
CA HIS A 356 -15.20 -7.16 -21.33
C HIS A 356 -14.16 -7.20 -22.47
N ARG A 357 -13.52 -6.05 -22.76
CA ARG A 357 -12.46 -5.97 -23.76
C ARG A 357 -11.28 -6.87 -23.42
N ASP A 358 -10.84 -6.89 -22.15
CA ASP A 358 -9.77 -7.79 -21.69
C ASP A 358 -10.13 -9.27 -21.97
N GLN A 359 -11.37 -9.67 -21.67
CA GLN A 359 -11.84 -11.03 -21.98
C GLN A 359 -11.79 -11.36 -23.47
N GLN A 360 -12.29 -10.46 -24.33
CA GLN A 360 -12.31 -10.68 -25.78
C GLN A 360 -10.89 -10.76 -26.37
N SER A 361 -9.99 -9.88 -25.93
CA SER A 361 -8.59 -9.88 -26.40
C SER A 361 -7.85 -11.19 -26.08
N SER A 362 -8.26 -11.89 -25.03
CA SER A 362 -7.69 -13.19 -24.66
C SER A 362 -8.17 -14.35 -25.55
N GLU A 363 -9.33 -14.20 -26.20
CA GLU A 363 -9.94 -15.23 -27.05
C GLU A 363 -9.57 -15.07 -28.52
N ASP A 364 -9.44 -13.84 -29.01
CA ASP A 364 -9.08 -13.52 -30.39
C ASP A 364 -8.02 -12.39 -30.47
N PRO A 365 -6.74 -12.73 -30.70
CA PRO A 365 -5.66 -11.75 -30.81
C PRO A 365 -5.78 -10.80 -32.00
N ASP A 366 -6.58 -11.16 -33.02
CA ASP A 366 -6.80 -10.37 -34.22
C ASP A 366 -8.08 -9.50 -34.09
N TYR A 367 -8.66 -9.40 -32.90
CA TYR A 367 -9.81 -8.54 -32.64
C TYR A 367 -9.42 -7.06 -32.81
N ASP A 368 -9.81 -6.46 -33.92
CA ASP A 368 -9.67 -5.02 -34.16
C ASP A 368 -10.52 -4.27 -33.13
N ASP A 369 -9.88 -3.38 -32.36
CA ASP A 369 -10.44 -2.55 -31.29
C ASP A 369 -11.35 -1.45 -31.86
N GLU A 370 -12.36 -1.83 -32.65
CA GLU A 370 -13.44 -0.93 -33.00
C GLU A 370 -14.21 -0.64 -31.70
N ASP A 371 -14.10 0.61 -31.24
CA ASP A 371 -14.75 1.12 -30.03
C ASP A 371 -16.15 0.53 -29.89
N LEU A 372 -16.39 -0.25 -28.82
CA LEU A 372 -17.73 -0.76 -28.49
C LEU A 372 -18.71 0.41 -28.51
N ASP A 373 -19.52 0.49 -29.56
CA ASP A 373 -20.54 1.50 -29.67
C ASP A 373 -21.57 1.33 -28.55
N ASP A 374 -22.31 2.40 -28.28
CA ASP A 374 -23.28 2.40 -27.19
C ASP A 374 -24.36 1.31 -27.37
N GLU A 375 -24.65 0.91 -28.61
CA GLU A 375 -25.60 -0.15 -28.94
C GLU A 375 -25.07 -1.54 -28.54
N SER A 376 -23.80 -1.83 -28.81
CA SER A 376 -23.12 -3.06 -28.42
C SER A 376 -22.98 -3.17 -26.90
N TYR A 377 -22.71 -2.04 -26.23
CA TYR A 377 -22.69 -1.99 -24.77
C TYR A 377 -24.07 -2.31 -24.17
N ASP A 378 -25.13 -1.68 -24.67
CA ASP A 378 -26.48 -1.89 -24.17
C ASP A 378 -26.91 -3.35 -24.37
N LYS A 379 -26.54 -3.96 -25.49
CA LYS A 379 -26.79 -5.38 -25.75
C LYS A 379 -26.08 -6.28 -24.73
N LEU A 380 -24.76 -6.12 -24.56
CA LEU A 380 -23.98 -6.87 -23.57
C LEU A 380 -24.54 -6.69 -22.16
N TYR A 381 -24.85 -5.45 -21.80
CA TYR A 381 -25.43 -5.11 -20.52
C TYR A 381 -26.73 -5.88 -20.29
N ASN A 382 -27.65 -5.88 -21.26
CA ASN A 382 -28.93 -6.59 -21.17
C ASN A 382 -28.75 -8.11 -21.10
N GLU A 383 -27.81 -8.69 -21.86
CA GLU A 383 -27.53 -10.14 -21.82
C GLU A 383 -27.03 -10.60 -20.44
N LEU A 384 -26.02 -9.92 -19.89
CA LEU A 384 -25.46 -10.24 -18.56
C LEU A 384 -26.49 -10.08 -17.44
N VAL A 385 -27.39 -9.14 -17.64
CA VAL A 385 -28.50 -8.82 -16.77
C VAL A 385 -29.52 -9.95 -16.72
N ASP A 386 -29.90 -10.48 -17.89
CA ASP A 386 -30.98 -11.45 -18.03
C ASP A 386 -30.50 -12.82 -17.55
N GLU A 387 -29.27 -13.19 -17.86
CA GLU A 387 -28.61 -14.40 -17.35
C GLU A 387 -28.60 -14.44 -15.81
N SER A 388 -28.45 -13.26 -15.19
CA SER A 388 -28.43 -13.12 -13.74
C SER A 388 -29.80 -13.37 -13.10
N HIS A 389 -30.89 -13.11 -13.82
CA HIS A 389 -32.26 -13.38 -13.39
C HIS A 389 -32.60 -14.86 -13.53
N GLU A 390 -32.20 -15.52 -14.61
CA GLU A 390 -32.45 -16.95 -14.82
C GLU A 390 -31.75 -17.81 -13.75
N LYS A 391 -30.49 -17.52 -13.42
CA LYS A 391 -29.77 -18.24 -12.36
C LYS A 391 -30.42 -18.09 -10.96
N LEU A 392 -31.05 -16.94 -10.68
CA LEU A 392 -31.77 -16.73 -9.41
C LEU A 392 -33.13 -17.42 -9.37
N VAL A 393 -33.81 -17.54 -10.52
CA VAL A 393 -35.13 -18.20 -10.62
C VAL A 393 -35.00 -19.72 -10.59
N TYR A 394 -33.96 -20.27 -11.21
CA TYR A 394 -33.77 -21.73 -11.31
C TYR A 394 -32.82 -22.32 -10.25
N GLY A 395 -32.03 -21.51 -9.55
CA GLY A 395 -31.07 -21.95 -8.52
C GLY A 395 -31.61 -22.12 -7.09
N ILE A 396 -32.93 -22.06 -6.87
CA ILE A 396 -33.57 -22.31 -5.55
C ILE A 396 -33.97 -23.79 -5.38
N VAL A 397 -33.67 -24.64 -6.36
CA VAL A 397 -33.95 -26.09 -6.30
C VAL A 397 -32.65 -26.86 -6.49
N ASP A 398 -31.80 -26.87 -5.46
CA ASP A 398 -30.89 -27.98 -5.13
C ASP A 398 -30.38 -27.86 -3.68
#